data_AF-A0A9Q1C653-F1
#
_entry.id   AF-A0A9Q1C653-F1
#
_cell.length_a   1.000
_cell.length_b   1.000
_cell.length_c   1.000
_cell.angle_alpha   90.00
_cell.angle_beta   90.00
_cell.angle_gamma   90.00
#
_symmetry.space_group_name_H-M   'P 1'
#
loop_
_entity.id
_entity.type
_entity.pdbx_description
1 polymer ?
#
loop_
_entity_poly.entity_id
_entity_poly.type
_entity_poly.pdbx_seq_one_letter_code
_entity_poly.pdbx_strand_id
1 'polypeptide(L)'
;MIGGRNSLYVSFLYLLSINSRCKGTCPSGWSEIVGTALGCYQVSWEQKSYPEHDIFCRDNGGLLTSIHSETELNAITSLLWNGNGNFFIGLTDISKEGRWEYSDSTPFDFANWEYGEPNNVGDEDCVEMKNSGKWNGISCSRRFGAVCKLASTVTTAEREFLTEYVTDVHSDSTDTTAESEFLTEYVTDLNSDSTITTAESEFLTEYLTDVYSASTVMTAESEILTEYVTVNSETSVTSEANEFPMEHLSTEYNDADQNCPGEWFRYSDFCFFVDTTKRIFRDAKRACRTRGGELASIHSEEEQSFVYSILREDVQSYFIGLTFDTQTQTWNYTDGTTLDFTNWYPTMPDGGQFETCVEVYFYHDGKWNDVSCFSPFNGAICKASLGSSLVSGPLNEPDPNMIECGHGWLNYYDESFYCFINILLQWTEAAQMCADYGGHLVTIQDKYENDFLEKAMENFDVEFVWIGMSDLHEEGVWRWENSHNIPSYTNWDYLEPNNLHNEDCAVMYLYWNFWPRKGAWYDNACCHEFPSICKKQY
;
A
#
# COMPACT_ATOMS: atom_id res chain seq x y z
N MET A 1 25.20 3.08 32.97
CA MET A 1 24.67 3.84 31.82
C MET A 1 24.69 2.94 30.60
N ILE A 2 23.67 2.08 30.44
CA ILE A 2 23.61 1.10 29.32
C ILE A 2 22.25 1.17 28.59
N GLY A 3 21.14 1.46 29.30
CA GLY A 3 19.78 1.50 28.73
C GLY A 3 19.47 2.56 27.66
N GLY A 4 20.44 3.37 27.23
CA GLY A 4 20.24 4.37 26.16
C GLY A 4 20.57 3.87 24.75
N ARG A 5 21.37 2.80 24.59
CA ARG A 5 21.74 2.27 23.26
C ARG A 5 20.80 1.19 22.75
N ASN A 6 20.25 0.34 23.62
CA ASN A 6 19.33 -0.71 23.20
C ASN A 6 18.03 -0.15 22.60
N SER A 7 17.46 0.94 23.15
CA SER A 7 16.21 1.50 22.63
C SER A 7 16.33 1.96 21.18
N LEU A 8 17.42 2.66 20.82
CA LEU A 8 17.66 3.11 19.44
C LEU A 8 17.97 1.95 18.50
N TYR A 9 18.68 0.91 18.97
CA TYR A 9 18.95 -0.29 18.17
C TYR A 9 17.68 -1.10 17.88
N VAL A 10 16.80 -1.25 18.87
CA VAL A 10 15.49 -1.89 18.69
C VAL A 10 14.64 -1.11 17.71
N SER A 11 14.49 0.22 17.86
CA SER A 11 13.75 1.04 16.88
C SER A 11 14.33 0.96 15.46
N PHE A 12 15.66 0.90 15.30
CA PHE A 12 16.29 0.83 13.98
C PHE A 12 16.12 -0.56 13.32
N LEU A 13 16.18 -1.64 14.09
CA LEU A 13 15.90 -3.01 13.60
C LEU A 13 14.41 -3.23 13.31
N TYR A 14 13.52 -2.59 14.07
CA TYR A 14 12.07 -2.62 13.88
C TYR A 14 11.63 -1.86 12.61
N LEU A 15 12.26 -0.71 12.33
CA LEU A 15 12.08 -0.03 11.04
C LEU A 15 12.60 -0.85 9.85
N LEU A 16 13.60 -1.71 10.06
CA LEU A 16 14.10 -2.63 9.03
C LEU A 16 13.17 -3.82 8.78
N SER A 17 12.56 -4.41 9.82
CA SER A 17 11.62 -5.54 9.65
C SER A 17 10.33 -5.12 8.92
N ILE A 18 9.84 -3.90 9.16
CA ILE A 18 8.67 -3.39 8.44
C ILE A 18 9.05 -3.03 6.99
N ASN A 19 10.24 -2.45 6.75
CA ASN A 19 10.76 -2.28 5.39
C ASN A 19 10.89 -3.62 4.64
N SER A 20 11.18 -4.75 5.30
CA SER A 20 11.21 -6.06 4.62
C SER A 20 9.83 -6.66 4.30
N ARG A 21 8.74 -6.20 4.94
CA ARG A 21 7.37 -6.53 4.50
C ARG A 21 6.86 -5.61 3.38
N CYS A 22 7.36 -4.38 3.30
CA CYS A 22 6.83 -3.34 2.41
C CYS A 22 7.78 -2.87 1.28
N LYS A 23 8.98 -3.45 1.15
CA LYS A 23 9.88 -3.26 -0.01
C LYS A 23 10.29 -4.58 -0.65
N GLY A 24 9.71 -4.83 -1.81
CA GLY A 24 10.18 -5.89 -2.69
C GLY A 24 9.37 -5.94 -3.98
N THR A 25 9.74 -5.10 -4.97
CA THR A 25 9.45 -5.45 -6.37
C THR A 25 9.96 -6.86 -6.59
N CYS A 26 9.08 -7.78 -6.99
CA CYS A 26 9.41 -9.20 -6.95
C CYS A 26 10.69 -9.54 -7.73
N PRO A 27 11.52 -10.49 -7.25
CA PRO A 27 12.77 -10.84 -7.90
C PRO A 27 12.56 -11.21 -9.37
N SER A 28 13.52 -10.89 -10.26
CA SER A 28 13.36 -11.09 -11.70
C SER A 28 12.91 -12.51 -12.06
N GLY A 29 11.71 -12.63 -12.64
CA GLY A 29 11.06 -13.92 -12.96
C GLY A 29 9.85 -14.24 -12.07
N TRP A 30 9.68 -13.53 -10.96
CA TRP A 30 8.50 -13.52 -10.11
C TRP A 30 7.60 -12.33 -10.46
N SER A 31 6.29 -12.53 -10.36
CA SER A 31 5.27 -11.51 -10.57
C SER A 31 4.72 -11.02 -9.23
N GLU A 32 4.71 -9.70 -9.07
CA GLU A 32 3.99 -9.02 -8.00
C GLU A 32 2.52 -8.87 -8.41
N ILE A 33 1.61 -9.12 -7.48
CA ILE A 33 0.19 -8.85 -7.71
C ILE A 33 -0.10 -7.47 -7.12
N VAL A 34 0.14 -6.47 -7.97
CA VAL A 34 0.16 -5.03 -7.65
C VAL A 34 -1.02 -4.63 -6.77
N GLY A 35 -0.73 -3.97 -5.64
CA GLY A 35 -1.75 -3.49 -4.71
C GLY A 35 -2.29 -4.54 -3.74
N THR A 36 -1.68 -5.74 -3.67
CA THR A 36 -2.04 -6.78 -2.70
C THR A 36 -0.80 -7.25 -1.95
N ALA A 37 -0.81 -7.19 -0.61
CA ALA A 37 0.34 -7.54 0.25
C ALA A 37 0.62 -9.05 0.34
N LEU A 38 0.17 -9.83 -0.65
CA LEU A 38 0.04 -11.29 -0.59
C LEU A 38 1.36 -12.03 -0.90
N GLY A 39 2.36 -11.31 -1.41
CA GLY A 39 3.69 -11.83 -1.73
C GLY A 39 3.95 -11.95 -3.23
N CYS A 40 5.07 -12.59 -3.57
CA CYS A 40 5.53 -12.77 -4.94
C CYS A 40 5.15 -14.16 -5.46
N TYR A 41 4.63 -14.23 -6.69
CA TYR A 41 4.15 -15.48 -7.30
C TYR A 41 4.85 -15.77 -8.62
N GLN A 42 5.08 -17.04 -8.93
CA GLN A 42 5.66 -17.47 -10.19
C GLN A 42 4.90 -18.67 -10.75
N VAL A 43 4.51 -18.60 -12.03
CA VAL A 43 3.79 -19.69 -12.70
C VAL A 43 4.77 -20.59 -13.44
N SER A 44 4.82 -21.86 -13.05
CA SER A 44 5.52 -22.92 -13.76
C SER A 44 4.60 -23.52 -14.82
N TRP A 45 4.83 -23.16 -16.09
CA TRP A 45 4.04 -23.65 -17.22
C TRP A 45 4.44 -25.07 -17.68
N GLU A 46 5.57 -25.60 -17.18
CA GLU A 46 6.08 -26.92 -17.55
C GLU A 46 5.19 -28.05 -16.99
N GLN A 47 4.89 -29.05 -17.81
CA GLN A 47 4.00 -30.15 -17.44
C GLN A 47 4.77 -31.22 -16.63
N LYS A 48 4.75 -31.07 -15.31
CA LYS A 48 5.48 -31.86 -14.31
C LYS A 48 4.57 -32.42 -13.22
N SER A 49 5.06 -33.43 -12.49
CA SER A 49 4.36 -33.98 -11.31
C SER A 49 4.46 -33.06 -10.09
N TYR A 50 3.61 -33.27 -9.09
CA TYR A 50 3.64 -32.45 -7.87
C TYR A 50 5.03 -32.46 -7.19
N PRO A 51 5.72 -33.61 -6.99
CA PRO A 51 7.07 -33.59 -6.41
C PRO A 51 8.13 -32.95 -7.32
N GLU A 52 7.98 -33.05 -8.64
CA GLU A 52 8.86 -32.34 -9.60
C GLU A 52 8.67 -30.81 -9.52
N HIS A 53 7.47 -30.34 -9.13
CA HIS A 53 7.18 -28.91 -8.95
C HIS A 53 7.49 -28.39 -7.56
N ASP A 54 7.37 -29.19 -6.50
CA ASP A 54 7.84 -28.81 -5.16
C ASP A 54 9.35 -28.52 -5.18
N ILE A 55 10.14 -29.38 -5.84
CA ILE A 55 11.57 -29.13 -6.12
C ILE A 55 11.74 -27.85 -6.96
N PHE A 56 10.99 -27.69 -8.06
CA PHE A 56 11.11 -26.49 -8.91
C PHE A 56 10.84 -25.18 -8.15
N CYS A 57 9.83 -25.13 -7.29
CA CYS A 57 9.54 -23.93 -6.50
C CYS A 57 10.68 -23.65 -5.51
N ARG A 58 11.21 -24.69 -4.83
CA ARG A 58 12.35 -24.58 -3.90
C ARG A 58 13.61 -24.08 -4.59
N ASP A 59 13.96 -24.65 -5.75
CA ASP A 59 15.10 -24.25 -6.57
C ASP A 59 15.03 -22.76 -7.01
N ASN A 60 13.84 -22.16 -7.06
CA ASN A 60 13.61 -20.75 -7.40
C ASN A 60 13.42 -19.84 -6.18
N GLY A 61 13.60 -20.35 -4.95
CA GLY A 61 13.49 -19.58 -3.70
C GLY A 61 12.07 -19.50 -3.10
N GLY A 62 11.16 -20.39 -3.51
CA GLY A 62 9.78 -20.42 -3.03
C GLY A 62 9.25 -21.82 -2.70
N LEU A 63 7.94 -21.89 -2.51
CA LEU A 63 7.20 -23.13 -2.23
C LEU A 63 5.97 -23.20 -3.15
N LEU A 64 5.34 -24.37 -3.26
CA LEU A 64 4.03 -24.47 -3.93
C LEU A 64 3.02 -23.60 -3.17
N THR A 65 2.20 -22.84 -3.89
CA THR A 65 1.41 -21.76 -3.28
C THR A 65 0.37 -22.25 -2.27
N SER A 66 0.38 -21.65 -1.08
CA SER A 66 -0.78 -21.55 -0.20
C SER A 66 -1.80 -20.55 -0.75
N ILE A 67 -3.07 -20.65 -0.32
CA ILE A 67 -4.15 -19.73 -0.70
C ILE A 67 -5.11 -19.58 0.50
N HIS A 68 -5.15 -18.39 1.11
CA HIS A 68 -5.89 -18.11 2.36
C HIS A 68 -7.13 -17.22 2.17
N SER A 69 -7.38 -16.74 0.95
CA SER A 69 -8.55 -15.89 0.68
C SER A 69 -9.03 -15.96 -0.77
N GLU A 70 -10.27 -15.55 -1.00
CA GLU A 70 -10.81 -15.35 -2.35
C GLU A 70 -10.06 -14.25 -3.10
N THR A 71 -9.59 -13.21 -2.40
CA THR A 71 -8.70 -12.17 -2.96
C THR A 71 -7.41 -12.78 -3.49
N GLU A 72 -6.74 -13.63 -2.70
CA GLU A 72 -5.51 -14.33 -3.13
C GLU A 72 -5.75 -15.30 -4.28
N LEU A 73 -6.89 -16.00 -4.29
CA LEU A 73 -7.27 -16.85 -5.41
C LEU A 73 -7.49 -16.05 -6.71
N ASN A 74 -8.20 -14.92 -6.63
CA ASN A 74 -8.48 -14.04 -7.76
C ASN A 74 -7.20 -13.40 -8.29
N ALA A 75 -6.34 -12.96 -7.37
CA ALA A 75 -4.99 -12.49 -7.63
C ALA A 75 -4.19 -13.55 -8.42
N ILE A 76 -4.05 -14.77 -7.91
CA ILE A 76 -3.30 -15.86 -8.57
C ILE A 76 -3.92 -16.22 -9.94
N THR A 77 -5.24 -16.33 -10.03
CA THR A 77 -5.91 -16.69 -11.30
C THR A 77 -5.79 -15.62 -12.38
N SER A 78 -5.60 -14.34 -12.02
CA SER A 78 -5.28 -13.28 -12.98
C SER A 78 -3.96 -13.54 -13.74
N LEU A 79 -2.96 -14.13 -13.08
CA LEU A 79 -1.68 -14.53 -13.69
C LEU A 79 -1.86 -15.66 -14.72
N LEU A 80 -2.96 -16.41 -14.63
CA LEU A 80 -3.25 -17.59 -15.46
C LEU A 80 -4.07 -17.26 -16.72
N TRP A 81 -4.53 -16.02 -16.90
CA TRP A 81 -5.48 -15.60 -17.96
C TRP A 81 -5.05 -15.94 -19.40
N ASN A 82 -3.74 -15.98 -19.67
CA ASN A 82 -3.19 -16.34 -20.99
C ASN A 82 -2.86 -17.83 -21.16
N GLY A 83 -2.95 -18.63 -20.10
CA GLY A 83 -2.73 -20.07 -20.11
C GLY A 83 -4.03 -20.84 -20.28
N ASN A 84 -3.96 -22.05 -20.85
CA ASN A 84 -5.10 -22.97 -20.92
C ASN A 84 -4.66 -24.31 -20.32
N GLY A 85 -4.95 -24.53 -19.03
CA GLY A 85 -4.44 -25.69 -18.29
C GLY A 85 -4.89 -25.75 -16.84
N ASN A 86 -4.34 -26.73 -16.13
CA ASN A 86 -4.50 -26.95 -14.68
C ASN A 86 -3.14 -26.73 -14.00
N PHE A 87 -3.14 -26.34 -12.74
CA PHE A 87 -1.94 -25.97 -11.98
C PHE A 87 -1.97 -26.60 -10.59
N PHE A 88 -0.87 -27.22 -10.16
CA PHE A 88 -0.71 -27.64 -8.77
C PHE A 88 -0.57 -26.42 -7.83
N ILE A 89 -1.18 -26.53 -6.66
CA ILE A 89 -1.01 -25.64 -5.50
C ILE A 89 -0.39 -26.44 -4.34
N GLY A 90 -0.02 -25.79 -3.24
CA GLY A 90 0.66 -26.44 -2.10
C GLY A 90 -0.21 -27.36 -1.26
N LEU A 91 -1.54 -27.39 -1.46
CA LEU A 91 -2.47 -28.17 -0.67
C LEU A 91 -2.35 -29.68 -0.97
N THR A 92 -2.19 -30.49 0.07
CA THR A 92 -2.00 -31.94 -0.01
C THR A 92 -2.46 -32.63 1.27
N ASP A 93 -2.79 -33.92 1.21
CA ASP A 93 -3.00 -34.76 2.40
C ASP A 93 -2.11 -36.02 2.41
N ILE A 94 -1.01 -36.04 1.63
CA ILE A 94 0.02 -37.11 1.63
C ILE A 94 0.46 -37.52 3.04
N SER A 95 0.62 -36.54 3.94
CA SER A 95 1.02 -36.76 5.34
C SER A 95 -0.03 -37.53 6.14
N LYS A 96 -1.32 -37.38 5.80
CA LYS A 96 -2.46 -37.98 6.49
C LYS A 96 -3.76 -37.85 5.67
N GLU A 97 -4.10 -38.91 4.94
CA GLU A 97 -5.38 -39.14 4.27
C GLU A 97 -6.60 -38.50 4.99
N GLY A 98 -7.35 -37.68 4.26
CA GLY A 98 -8.53 -36.96 4.73
C GLY A 98 -8.22 -35.71 5.55
N ARG A 99 -6.95 -35.28 5.65
CA ARG A 99 -6.53 -34.04 6.32
C ARG A 99 -5.62 -33.21 5.42
N TRP A 100 -6.25 -32.33 4.65
CA TRP A 100 -5.58 -31.32 3.84
C TRP A 100 -4.75 -30.35 4.69
N GLU A 101 -3.48 -30.20 4.30
CA GLU A 101 -2.46 -29.33 4.90
C GLU A 101 -1.66 -28.68 3.75
N TYR A 102 -1.18 -27.43 3.93
CA TYR A 102 -0.30 -26.79 2.95
C TYR A 102 1.16 -27.21 3.15
N SER A 103 1.90 -27.40 2.04
CA SER A 103 3.31 -27.82 2.07
C SER A 103 4.29 -26.76 2.63
N ASP A 104 3.83 -25.52 2.82
CA ASP A 104 4.53 -24.44 3.54
C ASP A 104 4.18 -24.37 5.04
N SER A 105 3.38 -25.31 5.55
CA SER A 105 2.89 -25.37 6.94
C SER A 105 1.94 -24.24 7.37
N THR A 106 1.43 -23.44 6.44
CA THR A 106 0.35 -22.47 6.70
C THR A 106 -0.99 -23.17 7.02
N PRO A 107 -1.92 -22.53 7.75
CA PRO A 107 -3.21 -23.13 8.09
C PRO A 107 -4.07 -23.36 6.84
N PHE A 108 -4.80 -24.48 6.81
CA PHE A 108 -5.86 -24.70 5.83
C PHE A 108 -7.17 -24.07 6.32
N ASP A 109 -7.39 -22.82 5.94
CA ASP A 109 -8.48 -21.94 6.39
C ASP A 109 -9.43 -21.52 5.25
N PHE A 110 -8.96 -21.49 4.00
CA PHE A 110 -9.75 -21.19 2.80
C PHE A 110 -9.87 -22.41 1.87
N ALA A 111 -11.05 -22.60 1.26
CA ALA A 111 -11.33 -23.73 0.39
C ALA A 111 -12.20 -23.34 -0.81
N ASN A 112 -11.74 -23.62 -2.04
CA ASN A 112 -12.50 -23.37 -3.27
C ASN A 112 -12.71 -24.62 -4.14
N TRP A 113 -13.15 -25.71 -3.52
CA TRP A 113 -13.46 -26.96 -4.21
C TRP A 113 -14.50 -26.80 -5.33
N GLU A 114 -14.32 -27.59 -6.38
CA GLU A 114 -15.31 -27.86 -7.43
C GLU A 114 -16.54 -28.58 -6.84
N TYR A 115 -17.70 -28.43 -7.47
CA TYR A 115 -18.90 -29.13 -7.02
C TYR A 115 -18.71 -30.67 -7.07
N GLY A 116 -18.68 -31.29 -5.89
CA GLY A 116 -18.47 -32.73 -5.72
C GLY A 116 -17.13 -33.11 -5.12
N GLU A 117 -16.21 -32.16 -4.96
CA GLU A 117 -14.85 -32.38 -4.46
C GLU A 117 -14.67 -31.94 -2.99
N PRO A 118 -13.67 -32.49 -2.26
CA PRO A 118 -12.78 -33.59 -2.65
C PRO A 118 -13.46 -34.95 -2.51
N ASN A 119 -13.36 -35.80 -3.54
CA ASN A 119 -14.05 -37.09 -3.60
C ASN A 119 -13.17 -38.33 -3.27
N ASN A 120 -11.84 -38.16 -3.20
CA ASN A 120 -10.79 -39.18 -3.12
C ASN A 120 -11.03 -40.42 -4.01
N VAL A 121 -11.21 -40.21 -5.32
CA VAL A 121 -11.39 -41.27 -6.30
C VAL A 121 -10.03 -41.76 -6.82
N GLY A 122 -9.29 -42.40 -5.92
CA GLY A 122 -8.15 -43.27 -6.26
C GLY A 122 -6.77 -42.80 -5.79
N ASP A 123 -6.61 -42.52 -4.49
CA ASP A 123 -5.39 -41.95 -3.87
C ASP A 123 -5.03 -40.62 -4.56
N GLU A 124 -5.87 -39.61 -4.29
CA GLU A 124 -5.80 -38.29 -4.95
C GLU A 124 -5.23 -37.20 -4.03
N ASP A 125 -4.05 -37.48 -3.46
CA ASP A 125 -3.44 -36.75 -2.35
C ASP A 125 -2.94 -35.31 -2.63
N CYS A 126 -3.13 -34.80 -3.86
CA CYS A 126 -2.64 -33.50 -4.32
C CYS A 126 -3.74 -32.68 -4.99
N VAL A 127 -3.69 -31.35 -4.88
CA VAL A 127 -4.73 -30.48 -5.44
C VAL A 127 -4.31 -29.84 -6.76
N GLU A 128 -5.15 -29.99 -7.78
CA GLU A 128 -5.13 -29.14 -8.98
C GLU A 128 -6.09 -27.96 -8.83
N MET A 129 -5.66 -26.79 -9.28
CA MET A 129 -6.47 -25.60 -9.50
C MET A 129 -6.65 -25.38 -11.00
N LYS A 130 -7.91 -25.19 -11.41
CA LYS A 130 -8.29 -24.84 -12.79
C LYS A 130 -8.18 -23.32 -13.00
N ASN A 131 -8.14 -22.88 -14.26
CA ASN A 131 -8.24 -21.44 -14.61
C ASN A 131 -9.44 -20.70 -13.98
N SER A 132 -10.52 -21.39 -13.63
CA SER A 132 -11.69 -20.82 -12.92
C SER A 132 -11.47 -20.63 -11.40
N GLY A 133 -10.26 -20.88 -10.91
CA GLY A 133 -9.93 -20.94 -9.49
C GLY A 133 -10.47 -22.16 -8.75
N LYS A 134 -11.28 -23.02 -9.39
CA LYS A 134 -11.88 -24.19 -8.75
C LYS A 134 -10.89 -25.34 -8.59
N TRP A 135 -10.94 -25.97 -7.42
CA TRP A 135 -10.00 -27.00 -6.99
C TRP A 135 -10.56 -28.41 -7.14
N ASN A 136 -9.69 -29.36 -7.45
CA ASN A 136 -10.02 -30.78 -7.57
C ASN A 136 -8.90 -31.63 -6.96
N GLY A 137 -9.26 -32.72 -6.28
CA GLY A 137 -8.28 -33.73 -5.88
C GLY A 137 -7.73 -34.42 -7.12
N ILE A 138 -6.44 -34.75 -7.10
CA ILE A 138 -5.80 -35.47 -8.20
C ILE A 138 -4.60 -36.28 -7.71
N SER A 139 -4.34 -37.44 -8.33
CA SER A 139 -3.09 -38.17 -8.06
C SER A 139 -1.86 -37.29 -8.34
N CYS A 140 -0.97 -37.17 -7.36
CA CYS A 140 0.29 -36.40 -7.41
C CYS A 140 1.23 -36.77 -8.58
N SER A 141 1.00 -37.93 -9.22
CA SER A 141 1.73 -38.42 -10.40
C SER A 141 1.31 -37.76 -11.73
N ARG A 142 0.18 -37.03 -11.74
CA ARG A 142 -0.34 -36.29 -12.90
C ARG A 142 0.63 -35.19 -13.32
N ARG A 143 0.59 -34.79 -14.59
CA ARG A 143 1.51 -33.78 -15.15
C ARG A 143 0.75 -32.53 -15.55
N PHE A 144 0.98 -31.45 -14.82
CA PHE A 144 0.30 -30.15 -14.94
C PHE A 144 1.30 -29.01 -14.78
N GLY A 145 0.85 -27.75 -14.88
CA GLY A 145 1.65 -26.61 -14.40
C GLY A 145 1.66 -26.54 -12.87
N ALA A 146 2.26 -25.50 -12.30
CA ALA A 146 2.15 -25.18 -10.88
C ALA A 146 2.25 -23.67 -10.63
N VAL A 147 1.78 -23.23 -9.47
CA VAL A 147 2.02 -21.87 -8.98
C VAL A 147 2.91 -21.94 -7.74
N CYS A 148 4.04 -21.25 -7.80
CA CYS A 148 4.93 -21.04 -6.67
C CYS A 148 4.63 -19.71 -5.99
N LYS A 149 4.79 -19.66 -4.67
CA LYS A 149 4.81 -18.45 -3.83
C LYS A 149 6.21 -18.30 -3.26
N LEU A 150 6.78 -17.10 -3.32
CA LEU A 150 8.13 -16.83 -2.82
C LEU A 150 8.12 -17.07 -1.31
N ALA A 151 9.10 -17.81 -0.80
CA ALA A 151 9.16 -18.07 0.62
C ALA A 151 9.42 -16.74 1.33
N SER A 152 8.60 -16.42 2.35
CA SER A 152 8.95 -15.39 3.31
C SER A 152 10.33 -15.75 3.88
N THR A 153 11.34 -14.96 3.50
CA THR A 153 12.71 -15.26 3.89
C THR A 153 12.80 -15.16 5.40
N VAL A 154 12.93 -16.30 6.09
CA VAL A 154 13.41 -16.33 7.48
C VAL A 154 14.76 -15.62 7.45
N THR A 155 14.73 -14.37 7.88
CA THR A 155 15.82 -13.41 7.75
C THR A 155 17.04 -13.96 8.49
N THR A 156 18.24 -13.50 8.13
CA THR A 156 19.43 -13.86 8.91
C THR A 156 19.24 -13.47 10.38
N ALA A 157 18.52 -12.39 10.67
CA ALA A 157 18.12 -11.96 12.01
C ALA A 157 17.15 -12.92 12.72
N GLU A 158 16.12 -13.46 12.04
CA GLU A 158 15.25 -14.50 12.63
C GLU A 158 15.98 -15.83 12.82
N ARG A 159 16.94 -16.14 11.95
CA ARG A 159 17.81 -17.32 12.06
C ARG A 159 18.78 -17.18 13.23
N GLU A 160 19.33 -15.99 13.44
CA GLU A 160 20.14 -15.61 14.60
C GLU A 160 19.29 -15.62 15.89
N PHE A 161 18.08 -15.07 15.86
CA PHE A 161 17.13 -15.09 16.99
C PHE A 161 16.70 -16.51 17.39
N LEU A 162 16.38 -17.37 16.42
CA LEU A 162 16.08 -18.78 16.68
C LEU A 162 17.32 -19.54 17.20
N THR A 163 18.51 -19.19 16.72
CA THR A 163 19.77 -19.76 17.25
C THR A 163 20.02 -19.31 18.69
N GLU A 164 19.84 -18.02 18.99
CA GLU A 164 19.99 -17.42 20.33
C GLU A 164 18.97 -18.00 21.31
N TYR A 165 17.69 -18.10 20.90
CA TYR A 165 16.62 -18.71 21.67
C TYR A 165 16.88 -20.20 21.97
N VAL A 166 17.36 -20.97 20.99
CA VAL A 166 17.75 -22.38 21.21
C VAL A 166 18.93 -22.50 22.17
N THR A 167 19.90 -21.56 22.14
CA THR A 167 21.00 -21.53 23.12
C THR A 167 20.57 -21.10 24.51
N ASP A 168 19.58 -20.20 24.63
CA ASP A 168 19.08 -19.72 25.92
C ASP A 168 18.22 -20.78 26.62
N VAL A 169 17.38 -21.51 25.85
CA VAL A 169 16.64 -22.70 26.32
C VAL A 169 17.59 -23.83 26.76
N HIS A 170 18.76 -23.96 26.12
CA HIS A 170 19.81 -24.91 26.55
C HIS A 170 20.54 -24.50 27.83
N SER A 171 20.36 -23.27 28.34
CA SER A 171 21.00 -22.83 29.59
C SER A 171 20.31 -23.35 30.87
N ASP A 172 19.05 -23.79 30.77
CA ASP A 172 18.19 -24.12 31.93
C ASP A 172 17.63 -25.57 31.90
N SER A 173 18.13 -26.42 30.99
CA SER A 173 17.68 -27.82 30.82
C SER A 173 18.77 -28.83 31.21
N THR A 174 18.46 -29.71 32.17
CA THR A 174 19.41 -30.74 32.69
C THR A 174 19.00 -32.18 32.38
N ASP A 175 18.48 -32.47 31.18
CA ASP A 175 18.19 -33.86 30.78
C ASP A 175 18.53 -34.15 29.30
N THR A 176 19.78 -34.55 29.06
CA THR A 176 20.27 -34.92 27.72
C THR A 176 20.22 -36.43 27.52
N THR A 177 19.44 -36.91 26.55
CA THR A 177 19.84 -38.04 25.66
C THR A 177 18.89 -38.31 24.49
N ALA A 178 17.66 -37.77 24.47
CA ALA A 178 16.71 -38.02 23.36
C ALA A 178 16.74 -36.96 22.24
N GLU A 179 17.13 -35.71 22.53
CA GLU A 179 16.98 -34.59 21.58
C GLU A 179 18.25 -34.27 20.76
N SER A 180 19.43 -34.77 21.17
CA SER A 180 20.69 -34.53 20.45
C SER A 180 20.82 -35.29 19.13
N GLU A 181 20.10 -36.41 18.97
CA GLU A 181 20.11 -37.18 17.72
C GLU A 181 19.29 -36.48 16.62
N PHE A 182 18.17 -35.83 16.97
CA PHE A 182 17.31 -35.11 16.03
C PHE A 182 17.95 -33.83 15.46
N LEU A 183 18.62 -33.04 16.32
CA LEU A 183 19.30 -31.81 15.90
C LEU A 183 20.54 -32.07 15.03
N THR A 184 21.18 -33.23 15.17
CA THR A 184 22.36 -33.57 14.35
C THR A 184 21.95 -33.82 12.89
N GLU A 185 20.81 -34.47 12.66
CA GLU A 185 20.28 -34.75 11.31
C GLU A 185 19.85 -33.47 10.59
N TYR A 186 19.13 -32.57 11.28
CA TYR A 186 18.64 -31.30 10.73
C TYR A 186 19.76 -30.32 10.33
N VAL A 187 20.87 -30.29 11.08
CA VAL A 187 22.03 -29.42 10.75
C VAL A 187 22.84 -29.98 9.56
N THR A 188 22.83 -31.28 9.31
CA THR A 188 23.47 -31.85 8.09
C THR A 188 22.76 -31.45 6.81
N ASP A 189 21.41 -31.44 6.79
CA ASP A 189 20.65 -31.09 5.59
C ASP A 189 20.83 -29.61 5.21
N LEU A 190 20.82 -28.71 6.22
CA LEU A 190 21.04 -27.27 6.03
C LEU A 190 22.43 -26.90 5.47
N ASN A 191 23.42 -27.78 5.57
CA ASN A 191 24.78 -27.56 5.06
C ASN A 191 25.02 -28.22 3.68
N SER A 192 23.99 -28.76 3.03
CA SER A 192 24.10 -29.47 1.75
C SER A 192 23.86 -28.60 0.50
N ASP A 193 23.26 -27.41 0.66
CA ASP A 193 22.93 -26.51 -0.45
C ASP A 193 24.05 -25.49 -0.74
N SER A 194 24.36 -25.27 -2.02
CA SER A 194 25.73 -24.92 -2.46
C SER A 194 25.82 -23.68 -3.34
N THR A 195 25.81 -22.48 -2.75
CA THR A 195 26.17 -21.23 -3.45
C THR A 195 26.94 -20.19 -2.59
N ILE A 196 28.03 -20.60 -1.91
CA ILE A 196 29.01 -19.63 -1.36
C ILE A 196 30.16 -19.44 -2.34
N THR A 197 30.35 -18.22 -2.84
CA THR A 197 31.49 -17.86 -3.70
C THR A 197 32.70 -17.42 -2.88
N THR A 198 33.90 -17.63 -3.44
CA THR A 198 35.17 -17.71 -2.68
C THR A 198 35.78 -16.35 -2.31
N ALA A 199 34.98 -15.43 -1.75
CA ALA A 199 35.41 -14.10 -1.30
C ALA A 199 35.10 -13.80 0.18
N GLU A 200 34.30 -14.62 0.86
CA GLU A 200 33.88 -14.38 2.25
C GLU A 200 34.41 -15.40 3.28
N SER A 201 35.18 -16.42 2.83
CA SER A 201 35.76 -17.43 3.75
C SER A 201 36.99 -16.95 4.52
N GLU A 202 37.52 -15.76 4.24
CA GLU A 202 38.69 -15.22 4.96
C GLU A 202 38.33 -14.51 6.27
N PHE A 203 37.07 -14.13 6.49
CA PHE A 203 36.64 -13.49 7.75
C PHE A 203 36.41 -14.49 8.90
N LEU A 204 36.01 -15.73 8.60
CA LEU A 204 35.71 -16.74 9.63
C LEU A 204 36.95 -17.43 10.24
N THR A 205 38.12 -17.28 9.63
CA THR A 205 39.35 -17.96 10.10
C THR A 205 40.06 -17.19 11.22
N GLU A 206 39.82 -15.87 11.35
CA GLU A 206 40.43 -15.05 12.42
C GLU A 206 39.72 -15.25 13.78
N TYR A 207 38.40 -15.51 13.78
CA TYR A 207 37.63 -15.67 15.02
C TYR A 207 37.91 -16.99 15.79
N LEU A 208 38.44 -18.02 15.12
CA LEU A 208 38.64 -19.36 15.70
C LEU A 208 40.03 -19.64 16.29
N THR A 209 40.90 -18.62 16.44
CA THR A 209 42.23 -18.81 17.06
C THR A 209 42.41 -18.26 18.47
N ASP A 210 41.48 -17.45 19.00
CA ASP A 210 41.69 -16.73 20.27
C ASP A 210 41.11 -17.39 21.54
N VAL A 211 40.50 -18.59 21.42
CA VAL A 211 39.92 -19.30 22.57
C VAL A 211 40.96 -20.09 23.41
N TYR A 212 42.17 -20.33 22.89
CA TYR A 212 43.23 -21.03 23.64
C TYR A 212 44.67 -20.57 23.32
N SER A 213 45.19 -19.59 24.07
CA SER A 213 46.31 -19.85 25.01
C SER A 213 46.71 -18.61 25.81
N ALA A 214 47.24 -18.81 27.02
CA ALA A 214 47.36 -17.76 28.01
C ALA A 214 48.75 -17.09 28.09
N SER A 215 48.72 -15.86 28.62
CA SER A 215 49.75 -15.19 29.44
C SER A 215 50.74 -14.17 28.82
N THR A 216 50.86 -13.06 29.56
CA THR A 216 52.00 -12.14 29.71
C THR A 216 52.38 -11.10 28.62
N VAL A 217 51.91 -9.87 28.86
CA VAL A 217 52.73 -8.67 29.22
C VAL A 217 53.61 -7.94 28.14
N MET A 218 53.35 -6.62 28.06
CA MET A 218 54.22 -5.45 27.71
C MET A 218 54.22 -4.77 26.30
N THR A 219 53.91 -3.46 26.36
CA THR A 219 54.52 -2.27 25.69
C THR A 219 54.34 -1.96 24.19
N ALA A 220 53.50 -0.94 23.95
CA ALA A 220 53.86 0.44 23.53
C ALA A 220 54.25 0.81 22.07
N GLU A 221 53.77 2.00 21.67
CA GLU A 221 54.30 2.95 20.65
C GLU A 221 54.21 2.52 19.16
N SER A 222 54.03 3.40 18.14
CA SER A 222 53.85 4.87 18.10
C SER A 222 53.41 5.37 16.70
N GLU A 223 52.63 6.45 16.67
CA GLU A 223 52.73 7.65 15.78
C GLU A 223 52.59 7.56 14.22
N ILE A 224 51.62 8.28 13.63
CA ILE A 224 51.66 9.64 12.98
C ILE A 224 52.15 9.64 11.50
N LEU A 225 51.32 10.15 10.57
CA LEU A 225 51.67 11.28 9.66
C LEU A 225 50.48 11.79 8.80
N THR A 226 50.21 13.09 8.91
CA THR A 226 49.54 13.97 7.92
C THR A 226 50.49 14.20 6.71
N GLU A 227 50.19 14.88 5.58
CA GLU A 227 49.34 16.05 5.28
C GLU A 227 49.27 16.25 3.73
N TYR A 228 48.87 17.46 3.27
CA TYR A 228 48.99 18.08 1.91
C TYR A 228 47.89 17.82 0.86
N VAL A 229 47.53 18.78 -0.03
CA VAL A 229 47.34 20.25 0.12
C VAL A 229 46.51 20.79 -1.07
N THR A 230 45.87 21.94 -0.83
CA THR A 230 44.86 22.71 -1.58
C THR A 230 45.21 23.42 -2.92
N VAL A 231 44.15 23.68 -3.71
CA VAL A 231 43.78 24.96 -4.40
C VAL A 231 44.23 25.31 -5.85
N ASN A 232 43.21 25.57 -6.70
CA ASN A 232 42.94 26.76 -7.58
C ASN A 232 41.81 26.34 -8.57
N SER A 233 40.60 26.92 -8.66
CA SER A 233 40.13 28.32 -8.82
C SER A 233 40.34 28.92 -10.22
N GLU A 234 39.25 29.16 -10.97
CA GLU A 234 39.11 30.32 -11.86
C GLU A 234 37.61 30.60 -12.18
N THR A 235 37.29 31.86 -12.49
CA THR A 235 35.93 32.40 -12.68
C THR A 235 35.90 33.42 -13.80
N SER A 236 34.77 33.59 -14.51
CA SER A 236 34.52 34.77 -15.36
C SER A 236 33.03 35.10 -15.47
N VAL A 237 32.70 36.40 -15.56
CA VAL A 237 31.38 37.04 -15.40
C VAL A 237 31.14 38.07 -16.52
N THR A 238 29.87 38.27 -16.95
CA THR A 238 29.19 39.50 -17.52
C THR A 238 27.82 39.07 -18.10
N SER A 239 26.64 39.73 -18.04
CA SER A 239 26.19 41.16 -18.13
C SER A 239 26.11 41.71 -19.58
N GLU A 240 25.18 42.61 -19.97
CA GLU A 240 24.25 43.50 -19.21
C GLU A 240 22.79 43.60 -19.80
N ALA A 241 22.08 44.76 -19.82
CA ALA A 241 20.58 44.83 -19.88
C ALA A 241 19.90 46.00 -20.68
N ASN A 242 18.54 46.07 -20.66
CA ASN A 242 17.60 47.20 -20.99
C ASN A 242 17.29 47.54 -22.49
N GLU A 243 16.19 48.18 -22.97
CA GLU A 243 14.82 48.57 -22.47
C GLU A 243 13.90 49.16 -23.63
N PHE A 244 12.56 48.93 -23.59
CA PHE A 244 11.39 49.83 -23.96
C PHE A 244 11.22 50.58 -25.34
N PRO A 245 10.07 51.26 -25.69
CA PRO A 245 8.63 51.17 -25.26
C PRO A 245 7.48 51.38 -26.34
N MET A 246 6.23 51.20 -25.88
CA MET A 246 4.97 52.01 -26.09
C MET A 246 3.94 51.88 -27.25
N GLU A 247 2.68 51.77 -26.79
CA GLU A 247 1.40 52.39 -27.20
C GLU A 247 0.69 52.15 -28.56
N HIS A 248 -0.59 51.73 -28.46
CA HIS A 248 -1.67 52.33 -29.25
C HIS A 248 -3.02 52.26 -28.50
N LEU A 249 -3.67 53.41 -28.34
CA LEU A 249 -5.04 53.54 -27.83
C LEU A 249 -6.06 53.35 -28.96
N SER A 250 -7.11 52.56 -28.72
CA SER A 250 -8.41 52.70 -29.39
C SER A 250 -9.54 52.26 -28.46
N THR A 251 -10.62 53.03 -28.46
CA THR A 251 -11.74 52.98 -27.51
C THR A 251 -12.88 52.04 -27.93
N GLU A 252 -13.83 51.84 -27.01
CA GLU A 252 -15.22 51.34 -27.19
C GLU A 252 -15.49 49.82 -27.11
N TYR A 253 -15.90 49.42 -25.89
CA TYR A 253 -17.07 48.56 -25.55
C TYR A 253 -17.24 47.17 -26.22
N ASN A 254 -17.08 46.08 -25.46
CA ASN A 254 -17.54 44.71 -25.84
C ASN A 254 -17.80 43.78 -24.63
N ASP A 255 -19.05 43.33 -24.46
CA ASP A 255 -19.60 42.05 -23.93
C ASP A 255 -18.85 41.16 -22.89
N ALA A 256 -17.99 41.71 -22.03
CA ALA A 256 -17.14 40.92 -21.12
C ALA A 256 -17.81 40.35 -19.83
N ASP A 257 -19.12 40.10 -19.80
CA ASP A 257 -19.84 39.64 -18.58
C ASP A 257 -20.88 38.51 -18.87
N GLN A 258 -20.65 37.75 -19.94
CA GLN A 258 -21.56 36.70 -20.44
C GLN A 258 -20.84 35.43 -20.93
N ASN A 259 -19.53 35.28 -20.72
CA ASN A 259 -18.82 34.08 -21.19
C ASN A 259 -17.88 33.51 -20.13
N CYS A 260 -17.65 32.20 -20.19
CA CYS A 260 -16.72 31.51 -19.31
C CYS A 260 -15.28 31.98 -19.60
N PRO A 261 -14.44 32.16 -18.56
CA PRO A 261 -13.09 32.69 -18.74
C PRO A 261 -12.13 31.64 -19.31
N GLY A 262 -11.20 32.10 -20.15
CA GLY A 262 -10.07 31.31 -20.63
C GLY A 262 -10.46 30.00 -21.33
N GLU A 263 -10.05 28.88 -20.75
CA GLU A 263 -10.21 27.52 -21.30
C GLU A 263 -11.51 26.84 -20.85
N TRP A 264 -12.38 27.54 -20.11
CA TRP A 264 -13.67 27.00 -19.71
C TRP A 264 -14.68 27.06 -20.85
N PHE A 265 -15.29 25.92 -21.17
CA PHE A 265 -16.33 25.78 -22.18
C PHE A 265 -17.70 26.15 -21.60
N ARG A 266 -18.41 27.10 -22.23
CA ARG A 266 -19.77 27.48 -21.80
C ARG A 266 -20.82 26.50 -22.32
N TYR A 267 -21.70 26.04 -21.44
CA TYR A 267 -22.97 25.40 -21.80
C TYR A 267 -24.09 25.92 -20.91
N SER A 268 -25.13 26.49 -21.52
CA SER A 268 -26.23 27.13 -20.80
C SER A 268 -25.73 28.19 -19.80
N ASP A 269 -26.15 28.10 -18.54
CA ASP A 269 -25.74 28.95 -17.41
C ASP A 269 -24.56 28.36 -16.62
N PHE A 270 -23.81 27.42 -17.21
CA PHE A 270 -22.64 26.77 -16.62
C PHE A 270 -21.37 26.90 -17.47
N CYS A 271 -20.24 26.77 -16.78
CA CYS A 271 -18.90 26.68 -17.33
C CYS A 271 -18.35 25.30 -17.00
N PHE A 272 -17.72 24.63 -17.97
CA PHE A 272 -17.07 23.34 -17.83
C PHE A 272 -15.58 23.42 -18.14
N PHE A 273 -14.76 22.66 -17.43
CA PHE A 273 -13.32 22.56 -17.67
C PHE A 273 -12.91 21.09 -17.70
N VAL A 274 -12.09 20.71 -18.67
CA VAL A 274 -11.58 19.35 -18.82
C VAL A 274 -10.12 19.33 -18.38
N ASP A 275 -9.87 18.80 -17.19
CA ASP A 275 -8.52 18.60 -16.68
C ASP A 275 -8.01 17.24 -17.15
N THR A 276 -6.98 17.24 -17.98
CA THR A 276 -6.36 16.01 -18.49
C THR A 276 -5.23 15.49 -17.59
N THR A 277 -5.01 16.12 -16.43
CA THR A 277 -4.05 15.62 -15.43
C THR A 277 -4.63 14.38 -14.75
N LYS A 278 -3.92 13.26 -14.84
CA LYS A 278 -4.34 11.98 -14.26
C LYS A 278 -4.21 12.01 -12.73
N ARG A 279 -5.29 11.72 -12.01
CA ARG A 279 -5.42 11.86 -10.55
C ARG A 279 -6.38 10.82 -9.99
N ILE A 280 -6.28 10.57 -8.68
CA ILE A 280 -7.34 9.93 -7.90
C ILE A 280 -8.52 10.91 -7.68
N PHE A 281 -9.70 10.37 -7.34
CA PHE A 281 -10.94 11.16 -7.27
C PHE A 281 -10.87 12.37 -6.34
N ARG A 282 -10.31 12.19 -5.14
CA ARG A 282 -10.09 13.25 -4.14
C ARG A 282 -9.31 14.43 -4.71
N ASP A 283 -8.25 14.15 -5.47
CA ASP A 283 -7.36 15.19 -5.99
C ASP A 283 -7.94 15.85 -7.26
N ALA A 284 -8.71 15.11 -8.05
CA ALA A 284 -9.55 15.66 -9.11
C ALA A 284 -10.61 16.64 -8.58
N LYS A 285 -11.31 16.26 -7.50
CA LYS A 285 -12.27 17.09 -6.74
C LYS A 285 -11.61 18.37 -6.21
N ARG A 286 -10.46 18.24 -5.54
CA ARG A 286 -9.66 19.37 -5.04
C ARG A 286 -9.20 20.29 -6.17
N ALA A 287 -8.78 19.76 -7.32
CA ALA A 287 -8.41 20.57 -8.48
C ALA A 287 -9.62 21.38 -9.00
N CYS A 288 -10.79 20.77 -9.18
CA CYS A 288 -12.00 21.48 -9.61
C CYS A 288 -12.42 22.59 -8.61
N ARG A 289 -12.36 22.31 -7.31
CA ARG A 289 -12.59 23.29 -6.22
C ARG A 289 -11.60 24.45 -6.28
N THR A 290 -10.32 24.16 -6.47
CA THR A 290 -9.26 25.17 -6.61
C THR A 290 -9.46 26.07 -7.82
N ARG A 291 -10.08 25.54 -8.90
CA ARG A 291 -10.46 26.32 -10.08
C ARG A 291 -11.75 27.13 -9.91
N GLY A 292 -12.42 27.06 -8.76
CA GLY A 292 -13.67 27.79 -8.46
C GLY A 292 -14.95 27.06 -8.88
N GLY A 293 -14.88 25.76 -9.15
CA GLY A 293 -16.03 24.89 -9.46
C GLY A 293 -16.11 23.67 -8.54
N GLU A 294 -16.73 22.61 -9.03
CA GLU A 294 -16.78 21.28 -8.41
C GLU A 294 -16.65 20.21 -9.53
N LEU A 295 -16.43 18.94 -9.19
CA LEU A 295 -16.59 17.87 -10.17
C LEU A 295 -18.01 17.88 -10.78
N ALA A 296 -18.11 17.62 -12.08
CA ALA A 296 -19.32 17.91 -12.83
C ALA A 296 -20.51 17.02 -12.48
N SER A 297 -21.64 17.65 -12.18
CA SER A 297 -22.97 17.05 -12.26
C SER A 297 -23.51 17.07 -13.69
N ILE A 298 -24.32 16.08 -14.08
CA ILE A 298 -24.93 15.97 -15.41
C ILE A 298 -26.42 15.63 -15.26
N HIS A 299 -27.29 16.47 -15.80
CA HIS A 299 -28.74 16.46 -15.59
C HIS A 299 -29.58 16.26 -16.87
N SER A 300 -28.95 16.17 -18.05
CA SER A 300 -29.67 15.88 -19.30
C SER A 300 -28.82 15.19 -20.37
N GLU A 301 -29.49 14.61 -21.37
CA GLU A 301 -28.86 14.02 -22.55
C GLU A 301 -28.10 15.06 -23.38
N GLU A 302 -28.60 16.30 -23.44
CA GLU A 302 -27.95 17.42 -24.11
C GLU A 302 -26.71 17.92 -23.36
N GLU A 303 -26.75 17.95 -22.02
CA GLU A 303 -25.59 18.28 -21.18
C GLU A 303 -24.51 17.18 -21.30
N GLN A 304 -24.91 15.90 -21.24
CA GLN A 304 -24.03 14.76 -21.51
C GLN A 304 -23.41 14.82 -22.92
N SER A 305 -24.19 15.15 -23.94
CA SER A 305 -23.71 15.29 -25.31
C SER A 305 -22.70 16.42 -25.45
N PHE A 306 -22.92 17.54 -24.75
CA PHE A 306 -21.96 18.62 -24.66
C PHE A 306 -20.67 18.20 -23.94
N VAL A 307 -20.78 17.56 -22.77
CA VAL A 307 -19.63 17.03 -22.00
C VAL A 307 -18.78 16.13 -22.89
N TYR A 308 -19.38 15.16 -23.59
CA TYR A 308 -18.67 14.28 -24.51
C TYR A 308 -17.93 15.05 -25.62
N SER A 309 -18.54 16.12 -26.16
CA SER A 309 -17.96 16.94 -27.24
C SER A 309 -16.72 17.76 -26.85
N ILE A 310 -16.47 17.95 -25.54
CA ILE A 310 -15.30 18.70 -25.03
C ILE A 310 -14.20 17.80 -24.45
N LEU A 311 -14.43 16.49 -24.33
CA LEU A 311 -13.41 15.54 -23.88
C LEU A 311 -12.25 15.43 -24.89
N ARG A 312 -11.07 15.09 -24.41
CA ARG A 312 -9.90 14.83 -25.26
C ARG A 312 -9.54 13.35 -25.31
N GLU A 313 -9.09 12.91 -26.49
CA GLU A 313 -8.71 11.53 -26.79
C GLU A 313 -7.42 11.08 -26.07
N ASP A 314 -6.58 12.00 -25.57
CA ASP A 314 -5.34 11.67 -24.86
C ASP A 314 -5.55 11.14 -23.42
N VAL A 315 -6.80 11.14 -22.92
CA VAL A 315 -7.18 10.57 -21.63
C VAL A 315 -8.39 9.65 -21.81
N GLN A 316 -8.30 8.42 -21.28
CA GLN A 316 -9.25 7.34 -21.58
C GLN A 316 -10.58 7.50 -20.83
N SER A 317 -10.52 7.99 -19.59
CA SER A 317 -11.69 8.24 -18.73
C SER A 317 -11.50 9.48 -17.86
N TYR A 318 -12.62 10.07 -17.44
CA TYR A 318 -12.65 11.31 -16.67
C TYR A 318 -13.63 11.20 -15.50
N PHE A 319 -13.20 11.53 -14.28
CA PHE A 319 -14.11 11.62 -13.14
C PHE A 319 -15.17 12.71 -13.32
N ILE A 320 -16.40 12.37 -12.93
CA ILE A 320 -17.52 13.29 -12.72
C ILE A 320 -17.91 13.30 -11.24
N GLY A 321 -18.74 14.24 -10.80
CA GLY A 321 -19.05 14.44 -9.38
C GLY A 321 -19.97 13.39 -8.75
N LEU A 322 -20.26 12.28 -9.43
CA LEU A 322 -21.21 11.27 -8.94
C LEU A 322 -20.48 10.25 -8.06
N THR A 323 -21.02 10.01 -6.87
CA THR A 323 -20.45 9.08 -5.87
C THR A 323 -21.56 8.20 -5.30
N PHE A 324 -21.25 6.95 -4.93
CA PHE A 324 -22.20 6.05 -4.29
C PHE A 324 -22.10 6.18 -2.77
N ASP A 325 -23.11 6.80 -2.16
CA ASP A 325 -23.31 6.73 -0.72
C ASP A 325 -23.95 5.38 -0.40
N THR A 326 -23.13 4.49 0.15
CA THR A 326 -23.53 3.14 0.56
C THR A 326 -24.36 3.11 1.83
N GLN A 327 -24.35 4.16 2.65
CA GLN A 327 -25.19 4.26 3.86
C GLN A 327 -26.64 4.51 3.47
N THR A 328 -26.88 5.41 2.51
CA THR A 328 -28.21 5.63 1.93
C THR A 328 -28.53 4.64 0.81
N GLN A 329 -27.52 3.94 0.27
CA GLN A 329 -27.56 3.16 -0.97
C GLN A 329 -28.03 4.01 -2.17
N THR A 330 -27.57 5.26 -2.24
CA THR A 330 -27.92 6.19 -3.32
C THR A 330 -26.69 6.85 -3.95
N TRP A 331 -26.75 7.01 -5.27
CA TRP A 331 -25.80 7.83 -6.00
C TRP A 331 -26.10 9.32 -5.75
N ASN A 332 -25.12 10.05 -5.22
CA ASN A 332 -25.20 11.46 -4.81
C ASN A 332 -24.11 12.28 -5.52
N TYR A 333 -24.44 13.49 -5.98
CA TYR A 333 -23.44 14.41 -6.56
C TYR A 333 -22.68 15.19 -5.49
N THR A 334 -21.37 15.38 -5.68
CA THR A 334 -20.47 16.13 -4.78
C THR A 334 -20.80 17.62 -4.67
N ASP A 335 -21.52 18.19 -5.64
CA ASP A 335 -22.04 19.56 -5.60
C ASP A 335 -23.38 19.69 -4.86
N GLY A 336 -23.95 18.58 -4.38
CA GLY A 336 -25.23 18.52 -3.68
C GLY A 336 -26.47 18.60 -4.57
N THR A 337 -26.32 18.55 -5.90
CA THR A 337 -27.45 18.45 -6.83
C THR A 337 -28.08 17.05 -6.81
N THR A 338 -29.35 16.96 -7.23
CA THR A 338 -30.08 15.69 -7.29
C THR A 338 -29.69 14.86 -8.50
N LEU A 339 -29.54 13.55 -8.34
CA LEU A 339 -29.43 12.64 -9.47
C LEU A 339 -30.80 12.46 -10.17
N ASP A 340 -30.95 13.05 -11.34
CA ASP A 340 -32.15 13.04 -12.19
C ASP A 340 -31.89 12.51 -13.61
N PHE A 341 -30.62 12.32 -13.99
CA PHE A 341 -30.18 11.76 -15.26
C PHE A 341 -29.03 10.76 -15.06
N THR A 342 -28.96 9.72 -15.88
CA THR A 342 -27.87 8.72 -15.87
C THR A 342 -27.48 8.28 -17.28
N ASN A 343 -26.19 8.16 -17.58
CA ASN A 343 -25.68 7.69 -18.86
C ASN A 343 -24.78 6.44 -18.76
N TRP A 344 -25.13 5.49 -17.89
CA TRP A 344 -24.38 4.25 -17.68
C TRP A 344 -24.10 3.46 -18.98
N TYR A 345 -22.90 2.88 -19.05
CA TYR A 345 -22.55 1.86 -20.03
C TYR A 345 -23.43 0.61 -19.82
N PRO A 346 -23.73 -0.20 -20.85
CA PRO A 346 -24.46 -1.45 -20.65
C PRO A 346 -23.81 -2.32 -19.58
N THR A 347 -24.64 -2.91 -18.72
CA THR A 347 -24.28 -3.65 -17.49
C THR A 347 -23.72 -2.83 -16.32
N MET A 348 -23.58 -1.50 -16.44
CA MET A 348 -23.16 -0.62 -15.34
C MET A 348 -24.35 0.11 -14.67
N PRO A 349 -24.25 0.52 -13.39
CA PRO A 349 -23.15 0.21 -12.49
C PRO A 349 -23.18 -1.26 -12.05
N ASP A 350 -22.01 -1.93 -12.02
CA ASP A 350 -21.92 -3.34 -11.61
C ASP A 350 -21.52 -3.52 -10.13
N GLY A 351 -21.00 -2.47 -9.50
CA GLY A 351 -20.67 -2.43 -8.08
C GLY A 351 -19.54 -3.38 -7.70
N GLY A 352 -18.49 -3.46 -8.53
CA GLY A 352 -17.32 -4.35 -8.41
C GLY A 352 -16.52 -4.24 -7.10
N GLN A 353 -15.19 -4.09 -7.17
CA GLN A 353 -14.34 -4.01 -5.96
C GLN A 353 -14.44 -2.62 -5.28
N PHE A 354 -15.58 -2.36 -4.63
CA PHE A 354 -15.90 -1.13 -3.90
C PHE A 354 -15.84 0.15 -4.76
N GLU A 355 -16.36 0.03 -5.98
CA GLU A 355 -16.36 1.06 -7.01
C GLU A 355 -17.44 2.12 -6.73
N THR A 356 -17.06 3.16 -5.98
CA THR A 356 -18.00 4.17 -5.45
C THR A 356 -17.83 5.56 -6.05
N CYS A 357 -16.95 5.72 -7.04
CA CYS A 357 -16.80 6.95 -7.83
C CYS A 357 -17.17 6.68 -9.29
N VAL A 358 -17.55 7.71 -10.05
CA VAL A 358 -17.98 7.54 -11.45
C VAL A 358 -17.05 8.23 -12.43
N GLU A 359 -16.70 7.50 -13.49
CA GLU A 359 -15.94 7.99 -14.63
C GLU A 359 -16.78 8.00 -15.92
N VAL A 360 -16.47 8.94 -16.81
CA VAL A 360 -16.98 9.03 -18.18
C VAL A 360 -15.92 8.47 -19.13
N TYR A 361 -16.23 7.39 -19.84
CA TYR A 361 -15.31 6.78 -20.81
C TYR A 361 -15.34 7.50 -22.16
N PHE A 362 -14.16 7.92 -22.64
CA PHE A 362 -14.01 8.53 -23.96
C PHE A 362 -14.35 7.52 -25.08
N TYR A 363 -13.77 6.33 -25.06
CA TYR A 363 -13.95 5.31 -26.12
C TYR A 363 -15.30 4.57 -26.09
N HIS A 364 -16.16 4.88 -25.12
CA HIS A 364 -17.51 4.31 -25.00
C HIS A 364 -18.59 5.39 -25.17
N ASP A 365 -18.42 6.32 -26.11
CA ASP A 365 -19.40 7.37 -26.44
C ASP A 365 -19.83 8.23 -25.23
N GLY A 366 -18.91 8.47 -24.29
CA GLY A 366 -19.18 9.23 -23.07
C GLY A 366 -20.07 8.50 -22.05
N LYS A 367 -20.21 7.17 -22.17
CA LYS A 367 -20.94 6.35 -21.19
C LYS A 367 -20.21 6.27 -19.85
N TRP A 368 -20.99 6.10 -18.79
CA TRP A 368 -20.48 6.11 -17.41
C TRP A 368 -20.14 4.69 -16.95
N ASN A 369 -19.12 4.63 -16.11
CA ASN A 369 -18.69 3.44 -15.39
C ASN A 369 -18.46 3.81 -13.92
N ASP A 370 -18.87 2.95 -13.00
CA ASP A 370 -18.41 3.01 -11.62
C ASP A 370 -16.98 2.46 -11.54
N VAL A 371 -16.14 3.11 -10.74
CA VAL A 371 -14.72 2.79 -10.61
C VAL A 371 -14.24 3.06 -9.19
N SER A 372 -13.15 2.40 -8.79
CA SER A 372 -12.45 2.75 -7.54
C SER A 372 -12.05 4.23 -7.52
N CYS A 373 -12.40 4.92 -6.44
CA CYS A 373 -12.02 6.32 -6.20
C CYS A 373 -10.50 6.55 -6.16
N PHE A 374 -9.73 5.46 -5.95
CA PHE A 374 -8.27 5.45 -5.95
C PHE A 374 -7.64 5.18 -7.32
N SER A 375 -8.42 5.06 -8.42
CA SER A 375 -7.86 4.94 -9.77
C SER A 375 -6.99 6.18 -10.10
N PRO A 376 -5.68 6.02 -10.36
CA PRO A 376 -4.78 7.14 -10.62
C PRO A 376 -4.74 7.55 -12.09
N PHE A 377 -5.56 6.94 -12.96
CA PHE A 377 -5.44 7.06 -14.43
C PHE A 377 -6.39 8.08 -15.07
N ASN A 378 -7.29 8.66 -14.26
CA ASN A 378 -8.47 9.37 -14.70
C ASN A 378 -8.20 10.89 -14.77
N GLY A 379 -8.70 11.55 -15.82
CA GLY A 379 -8.83 13.01 -15.84
C GLY A 379 -10.00 13.48 -14.97
N ALA A 380 -10.35 14.76 -15.04
CA ALA A 380 -11.50 15.33 -14.34
C ALA A 380 -12.33 16.24 -15.25
N ILE A 381 -13.65 16.21 -15.10
CA ILE A 381 -14.55 17.22 -15.68
C ILE A 381 -15.04 18.10 -14.52
N CYS A 382 -14.68 19.38 -14.54
CA CYS A 382 -15.15 20.37 -13.58
C CYS A 382 -16.36 21.14 -14.15
N LYS A 383 -17.27 21.56 -13.27
CA LYS A 383 -18.44 22.39 -13.57
C LYS A 383 -18.55 23.54 -12.57
N ALA A 384 -19.02 24.70 -13.03
CA ALA A 384 -19.33 25.84 -12.19
C ALA A 384 -20.45 26.69 -12.78
N SER A 385 -21.21 27.41 -11.95
CA SER A 385 -22.21 28.37 -12.44
C SER A 385 -21.55 29.58 -13.11
N LEU A 386 -22.18 30.11 -14.15
CA LEU A 386 -21.74 31.33 -14.84
C LEU A 386 -21.66 32.50 -13.84
N GLY A 387 -20.57 33.26 -13.87
CA GLY A 387 -20.28 34.33 -12.91
C GLY A 387 -19.52 33.89 -11.64
N SER A 388 -19.20 32.61 -11.50
CA SER A 388 -18.25 32.13 -10.47
C SER A 388 -16.83 32.70 -10.71
N SER A 389 -16.03 32.81 -9.66
CA SER A 389 -14.63 33.27 -9.74
C SER A 389 -13.71 32.14 -10.20
N LEU A 390 -13.62 31.92 -11.51
CA LEU A 390 -12.96 30.76 -12.10
C LEU A 390 -11.49 30.99 -12.48
N VAL A 391 -10.66 29.96 -12.30
CA VAL A 391 -9.23 29.95 -12.66
C VAL A 391 -9.02 29.13 -13.95
N SER A 392 -8.23 29.66 -14.89
CA SER A 392 -7.87 28.99 -16.15
C SER A 392 -6.37 28.68 -16.22
N GLY A 393 -5.95 27.79 -17.13
CA GLY A 393 -4.56 27.38 -17.29
C GLY A 393 -4.14 26.26 -16.31
N PRO A 394 -2.84 25.91 -16.30
CA PRO A 394 -2.29 25.00 -15.30
C PRO A 394 -2.45 25.63 -13.91
N LEU A 395 -2.96 24.84 -12.97
CA LEU A 395 -3.00 25.26 -11.58
C LEU A 395 -1.58 25.39 -11.03
N ASN A 396 -1.31 26.49 -10.31
CA ASN A 396 -0.24 26.51 -9.32
C ASN A 396 -0.73 25.72 -8.10
N GLU A 397 -0.84 24.40 -8.26
CA GLU A 397 -1.22 23.54 -7.15
C GLU A 397 -0.18 23.66 -6.04
N PRO A 398 -0.58 23.53 -4.76
CA PRO A 398 0.33 23.01 -3.77
C PRO A 398 0.98 21.75 -4.36
N ASP A 399 2.30 21.65 -4.26
CA ASP A 399 3.04 20.42 -4.57
C ASP A 399 2.24 19.22 -3.99
N PRO A 400 2.06 18.07 -4.67
CA PRO A 400 1.53 16.89 -4.00
C PRO A 400 2.35 16.48 -2.76
N ASN A 401 3.59 16.98 -2.64
CA ASN A 401 4.44 16.90 -1.45
C ASN A 401 4.32 18.12 -0.49
N MET A 402 3.33 19.01 -0.68
CA MET A 402 3.04 20.12 0.25
C MET A 402 2.44 19.57 1.52
N ILE A 403 3.33 19.38 2.49
CA ILE A 403 3.01 19.19 3.89
C ILE A 403 2.24 20.42 4.35
N GLU A 404 0.97 20.24 4.73
CA GLU A 404 0.06 21.31 5.12
C GLU A 404 0.31 21.74 6.59
N CYS A 405 1.59 21.98 6.86
CA CYS A 405 2.16 22.46 8.12
C CYS A 405 3.22 23.56 7.86
N GLY A 406 3.37 24.00 6.59
CA GLY A 406 4.47 24.83 6.09
C GLY A 406 4.68 26.21 6.72
N HIS A 407 3.79 26.66 7.62
CA HIS A 407 3.97 27.89 8.41
C HIS A 407 3.63 27.73 9.91
N GLY A 408 3.42 26.50 10.39
CA GLY A 408 3.04 26.23 11.77
C GLY A 408 2.09 25.05 11.87
N TRP A 409 2.06 24.43 13.06
CA TRP A 409 1.12 23.36 13.36
C TRP A 409 -0.28 23.97 13.50
N LEU A 410 -1.19 23.60 12.60
CA LEU A 410 -2.40 24.37 12.29
C LEU A 410 -3.48 24.35 13.38
N ASN A 411 -3.41 23.33 14.23
CA ASN A 411 -4.48 22.94 15.14
C ASN A 411 -3.92 22.78 16.56
N TYR A 412 -4.57 23.41 17.55
CA TYR A 412 -4.20 23.33 18.97
C TYR A 412 -5.37 22.79 19.78
N TYR A 413 -5.13 21.69 20.49
CA TYR A 413 -6.07 21.09 21.44
C TYR A 413 -5.27 20.48 22.60
N ASP A 414 -5.69 20.75 23.83
CA ASP A 414 -5.11 20.26 25.09
C ASP A 414 -3.56 20.15 25.12
N GLU A 415 -2.89 21.32 25.12
CA GLU A 415 -1.43 21.48 25.13
C GLU A 415 -0.69 20.73 24.00
N SER A 416 -1.43 20.27 22.97
CA SER A 416 -0.93 19.52 21.83
C SER A 416 -1.20 20.26 20.53
N PHE A 417 -0.27 20.09 19.61
CA PHE A 417 -0.28 20.62 18.26
C PHE A 417 -0.51 19.49 17.26
N TYR A 418 -1.27 19.76 16.20
CA TYR A 418 -1.59 18.80 15.13
C TYR A 418 -1.18 19.33 13.75
N CYS A 419 -0.70 18.44 12.91
CA CYS A 419 -0.15 18.70 11.58
C CYS A 419 -0.66 17.61 10.62
N PHE A 420 -1.27 18.01 9.50
CA PHE A 420 -1.85 17.10 8.52
C PHE A 420 -0.87 16.91 7.35
N ILE A 421 -0.40 15.67 7.17
CA ILE A 421 0.45 15.27 6.07
C ILE A 421 -0.46 14.71 4.98
N ASN A 422 -0.69 15.51 3.93
CA ASN A 422 -1.57 15.14 2.81
C ASN A 422 -0.82 14.33 1.71
N ILE A 423 0.39 13.86 2.01
CA ILE A 423 1.18 12.96 1.17
C ILE A 423 0.72 11.53 1.44
N LEU A 424 0.46 10.76 0.39
CA LEU A 424 0.19 9.33 0.51
C LEU A 424 1.50 8.62 0.87
N LEU A 425 1.55 7.96 2.02
CA LEU A 425 2.74 7.31 2.57
C LEU A 425 2.36 5.98 3.21
N GLN A 426 3.28 5.02 3.21
CA GLN A 426 3.15 3.83 4.06
C GLN A 426 3.18 4.24 5.53
N TRP A 427 2.59 3.45 6.43
CA TRP A 427 2.46 3.84 7.85
C TRP A 427 3.80 4.18 8.50
N THR A 428 4.88 3.46 8.16
CA THR A 428 6.23 3.75 8.68
C THR A 428 6.88 4.98 8.07
N GLU A 429 6.60 5.28 6.81
CA GLU A 429 7.08 6.50 6.13
C GLU A 429 6.35 7.73 6.69
N ALA A 430 5.07 7.59 7.00
CA ALA A 430 4.28 8.58 7.73
C ALA A 430 4.80 8.79 9.17
N ALA A 431 5.14 7.72 9.89
CA ALA A 431 5.78 7.79 11.20
C ALA A 431 7.13 8.53 11.16
N GLN A 432 8.00 8.16 10.22
CA GLN A 432 9.29 8.82 10.02
C GLN A 432 9.11 10.30 9.65
N MET A 433 8.14 10.62 8.78
CA MET A 433 7.86 12.02 8.43
C MET A 433 7.39 12.81 9.66
N CYS A 434 6.48 12.28 10.48
CA CYS A 434 6.08 12.95 11.71
C CYS A 434 7.25 13.17 12.68
N ALA A 435 8.18 12.21 12.77
CA ALA A 435 9.41 12.34 13.55
C ALA A 435 10.35 13.44 13.02
N ASP A 436 10.53 13.52 11.69
CA ASP A 436 11.35 14.55 11.03
C ASP A 436 10.80 15.98 11.26
N TYR A 437 9.48 16.13 11.42
CA TYR A 437 8.83 17.39 11.80
C TYR A 437 8.78 17.66 13.32
N GLY A 438 9.43 16.80 14.13
CA GLY A 438 9.54 16.97 15.58
C GLY A 438 8.28 16.60 16.35
N GLY A 439 7.50 15.66 15.83
CA GLY A 439 6.36 15.03 16.51
C GLY A 439 6.40 13.51 16.35
N HIS A 440 5.22 12.89 16.30
CA HIS A 440 4.99 11.47 16.03
C HIS A 440 3.60 11.31 15.40
N LEU A 441 3.25 10.12 14.88
CA LEU A 441 1.87 9.88 14.42
C LEU A 441 0.87 10.08 15.57
N VAL A 442 -0.33 10.59 15.26
CA VAL A 442 -1.27 11.07 16.29
C VAL A 442 -1.65 9.95 17.27
N THR A 443 -1.53 10.26 18.57
CA THR A 443 -2.03 9.44 19.67
C THR A 443 -3.29 10.08 20.23
N ILE A 444 -4.39 9.33 20.27
CA ILE A 444 -5.72 9.86 20.62
C ILE A 444 -6.06 9.44 22.05
N GLN A 445 -6.13 10.42 22.95
CA GLN A 445 -6.23 10.18 24.40
C GLN A 445 -7.67 10.01 24.88
N ASP A 446 -8.62 10.68 24.22
CA ASP A 446 -10.04 10.61 24.55
C ASP A 446 -10.96 10.90 23.34
N LYS A 447 -12.26 10.82 23.58
CA LYS A 447 -13.29 11.09 22.56
C LYS A 447 -13.30 12.55 22.08
N TYR A 448 -12.93 13.52 22.92
CA TYR A 448 -12.95 14.93 22.53
C TYR A 448 -11.81 15.25 21.56
N GLU A 449 -10.64 14.63 21.76
CA GLU A 449 -9.56 14.64 20.78
C GLU A 449 -9.98 13.96 19.47
N ASN A 450 -10.64 12.80 19.53
CA ASN A 450 -11.15 12.13 18.32
C ASN A 450 -12.13 13.02 17.53
N ASP A 451 -13.14 13.59 18.21
CA ASP A 451 -14.15 14.47 17.63
C ASP A 451 -13.56 15.79 17.08
N PHE A 452 -12.37 16.17 17.53
CA PHE A 452 -11.62 17.30 17.01
C PHE A 452 -10.89 16.95 15.71
N LEU A 453 -10.23 15.78 15.68
CA LEU A 453 -9.53 15.27 14.50
C LEU A 453 -10.50 14.96 13.35
N GLU A 454 -11.66 14.39 13.64
CA GLU A 454 -12.76 14.18 12.68
C GLU A 454 -13.13 15.48 11.96
N LYS A 455 -13.39 16.55 12.71
CA LYS A 455 -13.72 17.87 12.13
C LYS A 455 -12.55 18.49 11.38
N ALA A 456 -11.31 18.24 11.81
CA ALA A 456 -10.14 18.71 11.09
C ALA A 456 -10.00 17.99 9.74
N MET A 457 -10.16 16.65 9.69
CA MET A 457 -10.21 15.88 8.45
C MET A 457 -11.28 16.41 7.48
N GLU A 458 -12.47 16.77 7.98
CA GLU A 458 -13.55 17.33 7.15
C GLU A 458 -13.14 18.66 6.49
N ASN A 459 -12.42 19.52 7.23
CA ASN A 459 -11.95 20.81 6.72
C ASN A 459 -10.81 20.67 5.68
N PHE A 460 -9.99 19.62 5.76
CA PHE A 460 -8.91 19.35 4.79
C PHE A 460 -9.36 18.48 3.58
N ASP A 461 -10.62 18.04 3.56
CA ASP A 461 -11.19 17.13 2.54
C ASP A 461 -10.37 15.82 2.45
N VAL A 462 -10.02 15.25 3.63
CA VAL A 462 -9.22 14.03 3.78
C VAL A 462 -10.08 12.91 4.38
N GLU A 463 -10.28 11.84 3.61
CA GLU A 463 -11.23 10.77 3.95
C GLU A 463 -10.62 9.68 4.84
N PHE A 464 -9.31 9.48 4.75
CA PHE A 464 -8.52 8.48 5.48
C PHE A 464 -7.22 9.10 5.98
N VAL A 465 -6.83 8.78 7.22
CA VAL A 465 -5.52 9.14 7.78
C VAL A 465 -4.92 8.02 8.61
N TRP A 466 -3.61 7.79 8.47
CA TRP A 466 -2.85 7.02 9.43
C TRP A 466 -2.87 7.69 10.81
N ILE A 467 -3.14 6.89 11.84
CA ILE A 467 -2.95 7.25 13.26
C ILE A 467 -1.83 6.41 13.85
N GLY A 468 -1.27 6.83 14.99
CA GLY A 468 -0.05 6.24 15.55
C GLY A 468 -0.21 4.90 16.25
N MET A 469 -1.23 4.11 15.89
CA MET A 469 -1.55 2.84 16.54
C MET A 469 -1.27 1.66 15.61
N SER A 470 -0.62 0.64 16.14
CA SER A 470 -0.27 -0.60 15.43
C SER A 470 -0.16 -1.76 16.42
N ASP A 471 -0.37 -2.99 15.97
CA ASP A 471 -0.02 -4.20 16.72
C ASP A 471 1.16 -4.99 16.13
N LEU A 472 1.85 -4.42 15.13
CA LEU A 472 3.16 -4.83 14.56
C LEU A 472 4.22 -5.40 15.54
N HIS A 473 4.09 -5.16 16.85
CA HIS A 473 5.02 -5.63 17.89
C HIS A 473 4.63 -6.99 18.45
N GLU A 474 3.32 -7.25 18.52
CA GLU A 474 2.69 -8.35 19.22
C GLU A 474 1.25 -8.44 18.68
N GLU A 475 1.02 -9.36 17.74
CA GLU A 475 -0.26 -9.64 17.07
C GLU A 475 -1.46 -9.57 18.04
N GLY A 476 -2.46 -8.74 17.71
CA GLY A 476 -3.65 -8.50 18.53
C GLY A 476 -3.43 -7.54 19.71
N VAL A 477 -2.22 -7.02 19.95
CA VAL A 477 -1.87 -6.12 21.07
C VAL A 477 -1.46 -4.75 20.56
N TRP A 478 -2.49 -3.96 20.24
CA TRP A 478 -2.39 -2.60 19.73
C TRP A 478 -1.72 -1.62 20.71
N ARG A 479 -0.74 -0.88 20.22
CA ARG A 479 0.10 0.06 20.98
C ARG A 479 0.29 1.35 20.21
N TRP A 480 0.54 2.45 20.93
CA TRP A 480 0.98 3.70 20.32
C TRP A 480 2.47 3.64 19.95
N GLU A 481 2.79 3.87 18.67
CA GLU A 481 4.14 3.93 18.08
C GLU A 481 5.15 4.68 18.97
N ASN A 482 4.80 5.91 19.34
CA ASN A 482 5.68 6.83 20.05
C ASN A 482 6.10 6.39 21.47
N SER A 483 5.37 5.45 22.08
CA SER A 483 5.49 5.18 23.53
C SER A 483 5.30 3.71 23.92
N HIS A 484 4.90 2.85 22.99
CA HIS A 484 4.63 1.42 23.16
C HIS A 484 3.56 1.08 24.22
N ASN A 485 2.85 2.10 24.71
CA ASN A 485 1.76 1.99 25.66
C ASN A 485 0.50 1.48 24.97
N ILE A 486 -0.26 0.64 25.69
CA ILE A 486 -1.60 0.22 25.30
C ILE A 486 -2.55 1.43 25.42
N PRO A 487 -3.42 1.68 24.43
CA PRO A 487 -4.36 2.80 24.46
C PRO A 487 -5.38 2.68 25.61
N SER A 488 -5.57 3.76 26.37
CA SER A 488 -6.65 3.87 27.38
C SER A 488 -8.00 4.24 26.78
N TYR A 489 -8.00 4.74 25.54
CA TYR A 489 -9.18 5.08 24.74
C TYR A 489 -8.99 4.51 23.35
N THR A 490 -10.03 3.84 22.83
CA THR A 490 -10.08 3.33 21.47
C THR A 490 -11.38 3.75 20.80
N ASN A 491 -11.31 4.18 19.54
CA ASN A 491 -12.51 4.47 18.74
C ASN A 491 -12.70 3.50 17.55
N TRP A 492 -12.28 2.25 17.72
CA TRP A 492 -12.56 1.17 16.79
C TRP A 492 -14.01 1.15 16.31
N ASP A 493 -14.18 0.82 15.04
CA ASP A 493 -15.48 0.66 14.42
C ASP A 493 -16.09 -0.72 14.73
N TYR A 494 -17.28 -1.00 14.19
CA TYR A 494 -17.98 -2.24 14.44
C TYR A 494 -17.29 -3.44 13.78
N LEU A 495 -16.85 -4.39 14.61
CA LEU A 495 -16.02 -5.57 14.32
C LEU A 495 -14.51 -5.33 14.20
N GLU A 496 -14.04 -4.09 14.35
CA GLU A 496 -12.62 -3.76 14.27
C GLU A 496 -11.93 -3.80 15.66
N PRO A 497 -10.61 -4.11 15.74
CA PRO A 497 -9.78 -4.60 14.64
C PRO A 497 -10.11 -6.06 14.28
N ASN A 498 -10.13 -6.39 12.98
CA ASN A 498 -10.59 -7.69 12.47
C ASN A 498 -9.44 -8.60 11.97
N ASN A 499 -8.24 -8.04 11.80
CA ASN A 499 -7.05 -8.62 11.18
C ASN A 499 -7.27 -9.32 9.81
N LEU A 500 -8.10 -8.72 8.96
CA LEU A 500 -8.48 -9.24 7.65
C LEU A 500 -7.36 -8.99 6.63
N HIS A 501 -6.56 -10.02 6.37
CA HIS A 501 -5.35 -9.98 5.50
C HIS A 501 -4.05 -9.49 6.18
N ASN A 502 -3.89 -9.72 7.49
CA ASN A 502 -2.68 -9.33 8.25
C ASN A 502 -2.51 -7.79 8.29
N GLU A 503 -3.51 -7.12 8.85
CA GLU A 503 -3.68 -5.67 8.86
C GLU A 503 -3.16 -5.03 10.16
N ASP A 504 -1.86 -4.76 10.23
CA ASP A 504 -1.19 -4.44 11.50
C ASP A 504 -1.20 -2.93 11.90
N CYS A 505 -1.85 -2.04 11.14
CA CYS A 505 -1.77 -0.57 11.30
C CYS A 505 -3.14 0.15 11.27
N ALA A 506 -3.38 1.11 12.17
CA ALA A 506 -4.70 1.74 12.31
C ALA A 506 -4.88 2.99 11.44
N VAL A 507 -6.03 3.05 10.75
CA VAL A 507 -6.53 4.20 9.98
C VAL A 507 -7.73 4.81 10.69
N MET A 508 -7.81 6.13 10.76
CA MET A 508 -9.03 6.87 11.10
C MET A 508 -9.70 7.36 9.81
N TYR A 509 -11.02 7.24 9.73
CA TYR A 509 -11.77 7.57 8.50
C TYR A 509 -12.91 8.58 8.73
N LEU A 510 -13.36 9.24 7.67
CA LEU A 510 -14.62 10.02 7.65
C LEU A 510 -15.77 9.29 6.94
N TYR A 511 -15.48 8.69 5.80
CA TYR A 511 -16.47 8.03 4.96
C TYR A 511 -16.00 6.60 4.67
N TRP A 512 -16.43 5.65 5.50
CA TRP A 512 -16.32 4.21 5.22
C TRP A 512 -17.71 3.66 4.95
N ASN A 513 -17.76 2.76 3.99
CA ASN A 513 -19.00 2.50 3.27
C ASN A 513 -19.93 1.51 3.98
N PHE A 514 -19.44 0.72 4.93
CA PHE A 514 -20.28 -0.22 5.68
C PHE A 514 -20.85 0.33 7.01
N TRP A 515 -20.28 1.40 7.57
CA TRP A 515 -20.56 1.82 8.95
C TRP A 515 -20.60 3.34 9.14
N PRO A 516 -21.66 3.89 9.77
CA PRO A 516 -21.92 5.34 9.80
C PRO A 516 -21.10 6.12 10.85
N ARG A 517 -20.01 5.56 11.38
CA ARG A 517 -19.24 6.16 12.47
C ARG A 517 -18.08 7.00 11.95
N LYS A 518 -18.37 8.24 11.53
CA LYS A 518 -17.34 9.25 11.29
C LYS A 518 -16.30 9.29 12.41
N GLY A 519 -15.03 9.37 12.04
CA GLY A 519 -13.91 9.39 12.96
C GLY A 519 -13.66 8.07 13.71
N ALA A 520 -14.31 6.96 13.35
CA ALA A 520 -13.94 5.65 13.86
C ALA A 520 -12.64 5.14 13.21
N TRP A 521 -12.08 4.08 13.81
CA TRP A 521 -10.82 3.48 13.38
C TRP A 521 -11.05 2.06 12.88
N TYR A 522 -10.28 1.66 11.89
CA TYR A 522 -10.16 0.28 11.42
C TYR A 522 -8.68 -0.03 11.23
N ASP A 523 -8.36 -1.31 11.32
CA ASP A 523 -7.05 -1.84 11.00
C ASP A 523 -6.88 -1.95 9.49
N ASN A 524 -5.65 -1.73 9.01
CA ASN A 524 -5.35 -1.79 7.59
C ASN A 524 -3.89 -2.20 7.32
N ALA A 525 -3.65 -2.79 6.16
CA ALA A 525 -2.31 -3.19 5.74
C ALA A 525 -1.34 -1.99 5.74
N CYS A 526 -0.29 -2.05 6.57
CA CYS A 526 0.67 -0.96 6.78
C CYS A 526 1.38 -0.44 5.51
N CYS A 527 1.35 -1.23 4.44
CA CYS A 527 1.90 -0.93 3.11
C CYS A 527 0.97 -0.11 2.21
N HIS A 528 -0.31 0.07 2.56
CA HIS A 528 -1.18 1.00 1.84
C HIS A 528 -0.70 2.44 2.03
N GLU A 529 -1.05 3.32 1.10
CA GLU A 529 -0.57 4.70 1.10
C GLU A 529 -1.72 5.65 1.47
N PHE A 530 -1.69 6.17 2.70
CA PHE A 530 -2.67 7.16 3.18
C PHE A 530 -1.97 8.45 3.61
N PRO A 531 -2.72 9.58 3.62
CA PRO A 531 -2.36 10.75 4.41
C PRO A 531 -2.16 10.39 5.88
N SER A 532 -1.58 11.28 6.68
CA SER A 532 -1.41 11.05 8.12
C SER A 532 -1.61 12.31 8.95
N ILE A 533 -1.86 12.10 10.25
CA ILE A 533 -1.87 13.19 11.23
C ILE A 533 -0.68 13.01 12.17
N CYS A 534 0.16 14.05 12.26
CA CYS A 534 1.20 14.15 13.27
C CYS A 534 0.67 14.90 14.51
N LYS A 535 1.17 14.52 15.69
CA LYS A 535 0.97 15.20 16.98
C LYS A 535 2.33 15.56 17.61
N LYS A 536 2.38 16.68 18.33
CA LYS A 536 3.44 16.98 19.30
C LYS A 536 2.87 17.76 20.48
N GLN A 537 3.59 17.79 21.60
CA GLN A 537 3.26 18.63 22.75
C GLN A 537 3.89 20.03 22.63
N TYR A 538 3.36 20.98 23.41
CA TYR A 538 3.80 22.39 23.48
C TYR A 538 5.19 22.57 24.12
#